data_AF-A0A822YSJ1-F1
#
_entry.id   AF-A0A822YSJ1-F1
#
_cell.length_a   1.000
_cell.length_b   1.000
_cell.length_c   1.000
_cell.angle_alpha   90.00
_cell.angle_beta   90.00
_cell.angle_gamma   90.00
#
_symmetry.space_group_name_H-M   'P 1'
#
loop_
_entity.id
_entity.type
_entity.pdbx_description
1 polymer ?
#
loop_
_entity_poly.entity_id
_entity_poly.type
_entity_poly.pdbx_seq_one_letter_code
_entity_poly.pdbx_strand_id
1 'polypeptide(L)'
;MAGIDTSHPYVPRDLHLPDFVPGFLPQSTILAVYGLSSFLVVSLVWLISGRAPKISKIDRLLMCWWAFTGLTHIILEGYFAFSTEFYKEKTPCYLAEVWKEYSKGDSRYAARDAGVVAVEGITAVLEGPASLLAVYAIGTKKPYNFILQFAISLGQLYGLAVYFIASYLEGVGRR
;
A
#
# COMPACT_ATOMS: atom_id res chain seq x y z
N MET A 1 3.75 -35.07 -3.54
CA MET A 1 4.35 -34.82 -2.20
C MET A 1 3.42 -33.86 -1.50
N ALA A 2 2.76 -34.28 -0.43
CA ALA A 2 1.89 -33.39 0.36
C ALA A 2 2.78 -32.35 1.05
N GLY A 3 2.52 -31.06 0.80
CA GLY A 3 3.21 -29.97 1.50
C GLY A 3 2.99 -30.08 3.00
N ILE A 4 3.99 -29.73 3.80
CA ILE A 4 3.83 -29.64 5.24
C ILE A 4 2.91 -28.44 5.49
N ASP A 5 1.69 -28.67 5.97
CA ASP A 5 0.77 -27.61 6.37
C ASP A 5 1.33 -26.96 7.65
N THR A 6 2.12 -25.90 7.47
CA THR A 6 2.66 -25.12 8.58
C THR A 6 1.58 -24.22 9.13
N SER A 7 1.27 -24.37 10.42
CA SER A 7 0.34 -23.50 11.13
C SER A 7 0.70 -22.02 10.94
N HIS A 8 -0.25 -21.20 10.48
CA HIS A 8 -0.08 -19.77 10.26
C HIS A 8 -0.85 -18.91 11.29
N PRO A 9 -0.49 -17.63 11.48
CA PRO A 9 -1.15 -16.75 12.46
C PRO A 9 -2.50 -16.17 11.98
N TYR A 10 -2.80 -16.31 10.69
CA TYR A 10 -3.96 -15.71 10.01
C TYR A 10 -5.31 -16.34 10.38
N VAL A 11 -6.37 -15.64 9.99
CA VAL A 11 -7.75 -15.97 10.33
C VAL A 11 -8.61 -15.99 9.06
N PRO A 12 -9.33 -17.08 8.76
CA PRO A 12 -9.57 -18.22 9.63
C PRO A 12 -8.37 -19.19 9.69
N ARG A 13 -8.33 -20.04 10.72
CA ARG A 13 -7.18 -20.93 11.01
C ARG A 13 -7.05 -22.12 10.07
N ASP A 14 -8.11 -22.42 9.32
CA ASP A 14 -8.19 -23.43 8.28
C ASP A 14 -7.88 -22.88 6.88
N LEU A 15 -7.44 -21.62 6.78
CA LEU A 15 -6.99 -21.03 5.52
C LEU A 15 -5.83 -21.84 4.95
N HIS A 16 -5.99 -22.34 3.72
CA HIS A 16 -4.95 -23.15 3.10
C HIS A 16 -3.84 -22.28 2.49
N LEU A 17 -2.67 -22.25 3.14
CA LEU A 17 -1.48 -21.53 2.69
C LEU A 17 -0.30 -22.50 2.54
N PRO A 18 -0.19 -23.18 1.38
CA PRO A 18 0.88 -24.15 1.16
C PRO A 18 2.24 -23.46 1.19
N ASP A 19 3.22 -24.10 1.83
CA ASP A 19 4.59 -23.60 1.94
C ASP A 19 4.71 -22.25 2.67
N PHE A 20 3.78 -21.94 3.58
CA PHE A 20 3.84 -20.72 4.39
C PHE A 20 5.15 -20.61 5.17
N VAL A 21 5.77 -19.43 5.11
CA VAL A 21 6.99 -19.12 5.85
C VAL A 21 6.71 -17.95 6.80
N PRO A 22 6.84 -18.14 8.13
CA PRO A 22 6.72 -17.04 9.10
C PRO A 22 7.65 -15.86 8.79
N GLY A 23 7.25 -14.67 9.22
CA GLY A 23 8.11 -13.49 9.14
C GLY A 23 9.39 -13.66 9.98
N PHE A 24 10.51 -13.20 9.44
CA PHE A 24 11.82 -13.16 10.10
C PHE A 24 12.03 -11.85 10.86
N LEU A 25 11.45 -10.74 10.38
CA LEU A 25 11.65 -9.42 10.95
C LEU A 25 10.66 -9.15 12.09
N PRO A 26 11.10 -8.52 13.19
CA PRO A 26 10.18 -8.07 14.22
C PRO A 26 9.34 -6.89 13.68
N GLN A 27 8.09 -6.79 14.14
CA GLN A 27 7.16 -5.73 13.76
C GLN A 27 7.75 -4.32 13.98
N SER A 28 8.57 -4.12 15.02
CA SER A 28 9.25 -2.85 15.28
C SER A 28 10.23 -2.45 14.17
N THR A 29 10.97 -3.42 13.60
CA THR A 29 11.86 -3.16 12.46
C THR A 29 11.06 -2.78 11.23
N ILE A 30 9.95 -3.47 10.96
CA ILE A 30 9.04 -3.16 9.86
C ILE A 30 8.52 -1.72 9.99
N LEU A 31 7.99 -1.36 11.17
CA LEU A 31 7.49 -0.01 11.44
C LEU A 31 8.60 1.05 11.37
N ALA A 32 9.80 0.75 11.86
CA ALA A 32 10.93 1.69 11.84
C ALA A 32 11.37 1.99 10.41
N VAL A 33 11.56 0.97 9.57
CA VAL A 33 11.96 1.15 8.16
C VAL A 33 10.87 1.90 7.38
N TYR A 34 9.60 1.53 7.57
CA TYR A 34 8.48 2.23 6.96
C TYR A 34 8.43 3.71 7.38
N GLY A 35 8.49 3.97 8.69
CA GLY A 35 8.44 5.33 9.24
C GLY A 35 9.61 6.20 8.79
N LEU A 36 10.83 5.67 8.83
CA LEU A 36 12.04 6.39 8.37
C LEU A 36 12.00 6.67 6.86
N SER A 37 11.58 5.70 6.05
CA SER A 37 11.45 5.88 4.60
C SER A 37 10.39 6.92 4.26
N SER A 38 9.25 6.88 4.96
CA SER A 38 8.16 7.86 4.81
C SER A 38 8.62 9.27 5.19
N PHE A 39 9.32 9.40 6.32
CA PHE A 39 9.88 10.66 6.77
C PHE A 39 10.92 11.20 5.79
N LEU A 40 11.77 10.33 5.23
CA LEU A 40 12.75 10.70 4.22
C LEU A 40 12.07 11.25 2.96
N VAL A 41 11.07 10.56 2.42
CA VAL A 41 10.30 11.00 1.26
C VAL A 41 9.68 12.38 1.49
N VAL A 42 8.94 12.54 2.60
CA VAL A 42 8.29 13.81 2.95
C VAL A 42 9.32 14.93 3.11
N SER A 43 10.44 14.66 3.78
CA SER A 43 11.51 15.63 3.98
C SER A 43 12.15 16.06 2.65
N LEU A 44 12.44 15.10 1.77
CA LEU A 44 13.02 15.39 0.45
C LEU A 44 12.08 16.26 -0.39
N VAL A 45 10.79 15.90 -0.48
CA VAL A 45 9.81 16.68 -1.24
C VAL A 45 9.62 18.08 -0.63
N TRP A 46 9.59 18.18 0.70
CA TRP A 46 9.51 19.47 1.39
C TRP A 46 10.72 20.37 1.09
N LEU A 47 11.94 19.82 1.13
CA LEU A 47 13.16 20.56 0.84
C LEU A 47 13.24 20.97 -0.63
N ILE A 48 12.96 20.06 -1.57
CA ILE A 48 13.00 20.33 -3.01
C ILE A 48 11.97 21.38 -3.39
N SER A 49 10.72 21.23 -2.93
CA SER A 49 9.64 22.20 -3.21
C SER A 49 9.92 23.58 -2.60
N GLY A 50 10.69 23.65 -1.51
CA GLY A 50 11.12 24.91 -0.89
C GLY A 50 12.15 25.70 -1.70
N ARG A 51 12.86 25.06 -2.64
CA ARG A 51 13.81 25.74 -3.54
C ARG A 51 13.11 26.45 -4.71
N ALA A 52 11.88 26.06 -5.02
CA ALA A 52 11.11 26.65 -6.10
C ALA A 52 10.42 27.95 -5.62
N PRO A 53 10.75 29.11 -6.21
CA PRO A 53 10.05 30.34 -5.88
C PRO A 53 8.59 30.22 -6.34
N LYS A 54 7.65 30.74 -5.53
CA LYS A 54 6.21 30.87 -5.85
C LYS A 54 5.32 29.62 -5.65
N ILE A 55 5.75 28.60 -4.91
CA ILE A 55 4.87 27.50 -4.47
C ILE A 55 4.34 27.81 -3.07
N SER A 56 3.02 27.72 -2.84
CA SER A 56 2.43 28.01 -1.53
C SER A 56 2.76 26.92 -0.50
N LYS A 57 2.66 27.23 0.80
CA LYS A 57 2.88 26.21 1.85
C LYS A 57 1.89 25.04 1.73
N ILE A 58 0.64 25.31 1.35
CA ILE A 58 -0.38 24.28 1.16
C ILE A 58 -0.01 23.38 -0.02
N ASP A 59 0.38 23.95 -1.15
CA ASP A 59 0.82 23.18 -2.32
C ASP A 59 2.01 22.26 -1.96
N ARG A 60 2.94 22.74 -1.14
CA ARG A 60 4.07 21.92 -0.67
C ARG A 60 3.63 20.77 0.21
N LEU A 61 2.66 20.98 1.10
CA LEU A 61 2.07 19.91 1.92
C LEU A 61 1.34 18.89 1.03
N LEU A 62 0.57 19.35 0.04
CA LEU A 62 -0.09 18.48 -0.92
C LEU A 62 0.92 17.68 -1.75
N MET A 63 2.01 18.29 -2.20
CA MET A 63 3.09 17.57 -2.89
C MET A 63 3.70 16.48 -1.99
N CYS A 64 3.90 16.73 -0.69
CA CYS A 64 4.39 15.72 0.24
C CYS A 64 3.38 14.57 0.39
N TRP A 65 2.10 14.90 0.57
CA TRP A 65 1.01 13.93 0.64
C TRP A 65 0.97 13.04 -0.61
N TRP A 66 0.89 13.63 -1.80
CA TRP A 66 0.79 12.88 -3.04
C TRP A 66 2.03 12.07 -3.39
N ALA A 67 3.22 12.54 -3.00
CA ALA A 67 4.45 11.76 -3.17
C ALA A 67 4.45 10.53 -2.25
N PHE A 68 4.09 10.71 -0.98
CA PHE A 68 3.97 9.62 -0.02
C PHE A 68 2.93 8.59 -0.46
N THR A 69 1.71 9.06 -0.77
CA THR A 69 0.61 8.21 -1.24
C THR A 69 0.96 7.48 -2.52
N GLY A 70 1.54 8.17 -3.51
CA GLY A 70 1.94 7.57 -4.78
C GLY A 70 2.98 6.46 -4.64
N LEU A 71 3.99 6.68 -3.78
CA LEU A 71 5.01 5.66 -3.51
C LEU A 71 4.47 4.49 -2.71
N THR A 72 3.55 4.73 -1.77
CA THR A 72 2.85 3.65 -1.05
C THR A 72 2.11 2.73 -2.01
N HIS A 73 1.27 3.28 -2.88
CA HIS A 73 0.55 2.50 -3.89
C HIS A 73 1.50 1.74 -4.83
N ILE A 74 2.53 2.40 -5.36
CA ILE A 74 3.44 1.76 -6.33
C ILE A 74 4.31 0.68 -5.68
N ILE A 75 4.90 0.97 -4.51
CA ILE A 75 5.92 0.10 -3.90
C ILE A 75 5.27 -0.97 -3.03
N LEU A 76 4.37 -0.61 -2.11
CA LEU A 76 3.77 -1.58 -1.21
C LEU A 76 2.69 -2.37 -1.91
N GLU A 77 1.65 -1.69 -2.41
CA GLU A 77 0.50 -2.35 -3.02
C GLU A 77 0.87 -2.99 -4.36
N GLY A 78 1.74 -2.35 -5.15
CA GLY A 78 2.31 -2.95 -6.36
C GLY A 78 3.07 -4.25 -6.06
N TYR A 79 3.92 -4.27 -5.02
CA TYR A 79 4.57 -5.52 -4.62
C TYR A 79 3.55 -6.60 -4.26
N PHE A 80 2.51 -6.28 -3.49
CA PHE A 80 1.46 -7.23 -3.16
C PHE A 80 0.71 -7.73 -4.40
N ALA A 81 0.28 -6.83 -5.28
CA ALA A 81 -0.49 -7.17 -6.46
C ALA A 81 0.27 -8.15 -7.37
N PHE A 82 1.57 -7.91 -7.57
CA PHE A 82 2.41 -8.67 -8.50
C PHE A 82 3.22 -9.81 -7.86
N SER A 83 3.42 -9.83 -6.54
CA SER A 83 4.13 -10.92 -5.83
C SER A 83 3.12 -11.87 -5.19
N THR A 84 2.49 -12.70 -6.01
CA THR A 84 1.38 -13.58 -5.61
C THR A 84 1.73 -14.57 -4.50
N GLU A 85 3.01 -14.93 -4.37
CA GLU A 85 3.51 -15.92 -3.42
C GLU A 85 4.36 -15.31 -2.29
N PHE A 86 4.18 -14.03 -1.95
CA PHE A 86 5.00 -13.34 -0.94
C PHE A 86 5.06 -14.07 0.42
N TYR A 87 4.01 -14.82 0.79
CA TYR A 87 3.95 -15.59 2.03
C TYR A 87 4.86 -16.84 2.04
N LYS A 88 5.36 -17.28 0.87
CA LYS A 88 6.31 -18.37 0.72
C LYS A 88 7.77 -17.91 0.76
N GLU A 89 8.01 -16.60 0.83
CA GLU A 89 9.36 -16.03 0.76
C GLU A 89 10.23 -16.50 1.94
N LYS A 90 11.38 -17.11 1.61
CA LYS A 90 12.30 -17.77 2.54
C LYS A 90 13.43 -16.85 3.01
N THR A 91 13.56 -15.69 2.37
CA THR A 91 14.53 -14.66 2.73
C THR A 91 13.83 -13.50 3.45
N PRO A 92 14.55 -12.68 4.23
CA PRO A 92 13.97 -11.50 4.88
C PRO A 92 13.75 -10.34 3.88
N CYS A 93 13.09 -10.61 2.75
CA CYS A 93 12.69 -9.59 1.79
C CYS A 93 11.69 -8.64 2.47
N TYR A 94 12.09 -7.38 2.67
CA TYR A 94 11.33 -6.42 3.45
C TYR A 94 9.85 -6.29 3.03
N LEU A 95 9.57 -6.27 1.73
CA LEU A 95 8.20 -6.11 1.23
C LEU A 95 7.34 -7.36 1.47
N ALA A 96 7.91 -8.56 1.38
CA ALA A 96 7.23 -9.79 1.79
C ALA A 96 6.92 -9.76 3.29
N GLU A 97 7.86 -9.31 4.11
CA GLU A 97 7.71 -9.21 5.56
C GLU A 97 6.61 -8.21 5.95
N VAL A 98 6.55 -7.05 5.28
CA VAL A 98 5.45 -6.07 5.46
C VAL A 98 4.10 -6.73 5.22
N TRP A 99 3.94 -7.45 4.11
CA TRP A 99 2.65 -8.05 3.76
C TRP A 99 2.31 -9.27 4.62
N LYS A 100 3.29 -10.06 5.05
CA LYS A 100 3.09 -11.13 6.04
C LYS A 100 2.62 -10.56 7.38
N GLU A 101 3.18 -9.43 7.81
CA GLU A 101 2.78 -8.74 9.05
C GLU A 101 1.39 -8.10 8.90
N TYR A 102 1.15 -7.37 7.81
CA TYR A 102 -0.13 -6.73 7.52
C TYR A 102 -1.28 -7.75 7.43
N SER A 103 -1.00 -8.93 6.88
CA SER A 103 -1.98 -10.03 6.77
C SER A 103 -2.46 -10.57 8.12
N LYS A 104 -1.76 -10.28 9.23
CA LYS A 104 -2.26 -10.57 10.58
C LYS A 104 -3.43 -9.67 10.96
N GLY A 105 -3.46 -8.44 10.44
CA GLY A 105 -4.57 -7.49 10.61
C GLY A 105 -5.74 -7.78 9.67
N ASP A 106 -5.45 -8.13 8.42
CA ASP A 106 -6.45 -8.61 7.46
C ASP A 106 -5.89 -9.78 6.62
N SER A 107 -6.36 -10.98 6.91
CA SER A 107 -5.87 -12.20 6.29
C SER A 107 -6.28 -12.38 4.84
N ARG A 108 -7.19 -11.55 4.32
CA ARG A 108 -7.56 -11.54 2.89
C ARG A 108 -6.38 -11.23 1.98
N TYR A 109 -5.36 -10.53 2.49
CA TYR A 109 -4.11 -10.30 1.78
C TYR A 109 -3.31 -11.60 1.59
N ALA A 110 -3.10 -12.37 2.67
CA ALA A 110 -2.45 -13.69 2.56
C ALA A 110 -3.29 -14.67 1.73
N ALA A 111 -4.63 -14.64 1.91
CA ALA A 111 -5.57 -15.46 1.14
C ALA A 111 -5.69 -15.04 -0.33
N ARG A 112 -5.10 -13.91 -0.73
CA ARG A 112 -5.20 -13.35 -2.09
C ARG A 112 -6.65 -13.17 -2.54
N ASP A 113 -7.49 -12.64 -1.66
CA ASP A 113 -8.89 -12.34 -1.98
C ASP A 113 -9.00 -11.52 -3.28
N ALA A 114 -9.90 -11.91 -4.16
CA ALA A 114 -10.00 -11.32 -5.49
C ALA A 114 -10.40 -9.83 -5.43
N GLY A 115 -11.25 -9.44 -4.48
CA GLY A 115 -11.65 -8.05 -4.27
C GLY A 115 -10.49 -7.20 -3.80
N VAL A 116 -9.76 -7.66 -2.78
CA VAL A 116 -8.55 -6.99 -2.28
C VAL A 116 -7.50 -6.86 -3.38
N VAL A 117 -7.16 -7.97 -4.06
CA VAL A 117 -6.15 -7.96 -5.15
C VAL A 117 -6.56 -7.02 -6.29
N ALA A 118 -7.85 -6.96 -6.65
CA ALA A 118 -8.33 -6.08 -7.70
C ALA A 118 -8.22 -4.60 -7.30
N VAL A 119 -8.65 -4.24 -6.09
CA VAL A 119 -8.57 -2.85 -5.59
C VAL A 119 -7.11 -2.42 -5.50
N GLU A 120 -6.27 -3.20 -4.82
CA GLU A 120 -4.84 -2.90 -4.63
C GLU A 120 -4.07 -2.88 -5.97
N GLY A 121 -4.47 -3.72 -6.93
CA GLY A 121 -3.91 -3.70 -8.28
C GLY A 121 -4.23 -2.40 -9.02
N ILE A 122 -5.48 -1.93 -8.93
CA ILE A 122 -5.93 -0.66 -9.54
C ILE A 122 -5.21 0.52 -8.90
N THR A 123 -5.13 0.57 -7.57
CA THR A 123 -4.45 1.64 -6.85
C THR A 123 -2.96 1.67 -7.20
N ALA A 124 -2.30 0.50 -7.27
CA ALA A 124 -0.89 0.41 -7.64
C ALA A 124 -0.58 0.91 -9.07
N VAL A 125 -1.40 0.56 -10.07
CA VAL A 125 -1.11 0.86 -11.48
C VAL A 125 -1.72 2.16 -11.99
N LEU A 126 -2.78 2.67 -11.34
CA LEU A 126 -3.45 3.91 -11.75
C LEU A 126 -3.26 5.03 -10.71
N GLU A 127 -3.67 4.80 -9.46
CA GLU A 127 -3.71 5.87 -8.45
C GLU A 127 -2.31 6.27 -7.96
N GLY A 128 -1.40 5.31 -7.86
CA GLY A 128 0.00 5.56 -7.54
C GLY A 128 0.68 6.48 -8.56
N PRO A 129 0.71 6.12 -9.85
CA PRO A 129 1.23 7.00 -10.91
C PRO A 129 0.49 8.33 -11.02
N ALA A 130 -0.84 8.34 -10.87
CA ALA A 130 -1.62 9.57 -10.88
C ALA A 130 -1.25 10.50 -9.71
N SER A 131 -0.98 9.96 -8.52
CA SER A 131 -0.52 10.72 -7.35
C SER A 131 0.85 11.36 -7.61
N LEU A 132 1.80 10.63 -8.21
CA LEU A 132 3.09 11.23 -8.60
C LEU A 132 2.92 12.29 -9.71
N LEU A 133 1.98 12.07 -10.64
CA LEU A 133 1.61 13.09 -11.63
C LEU A 133 1.01 14.34 -10.95
N ALA A 134 0.26 14.19 -9.85
CA ALA A 134 -0.26 15.31 -9.08
C ALA A 134 0.87 16.16 -8.46
N VAL A 135 1.93 15.52 -7.94
CA VAL A 135 3.14 16.23 -7.47
C VAL A 135 3.73 17.10 -8.59
N TYR A 136 3.90 16.52 -9.79
CA TYR A 136 4.38 17.25 -10.96
C TYR A 136 3.42 18.39 -11.38
N ALA A 137 2.12 18.12 -11.41
CA ALA A 137 1.10 19.07 -11.82
C ALA A 137 1.04 20.29 -10.90
N ILE A 138 1.17 20.08 -9.58
CA ILE A 138 1.26 21.14 -8.58
C ILE A 138 2.57 21.92 -8.77
N GLY A 139 3.71 21.23 -8.81
CA GLY A 139 5.04 21.86 -8.91
C GLY A 139 5.22 22.70 -10.18
N THR A 140 4.55 22.32 -11.28
CA THR A 140 4.60 23.04 -12.57
C THR A 140 3.35 23.87 -12.85
N LYS A 141 2.45 24.03 -11.88
CA LYS A 141 1.22 24.84 -11.98
C LYS A 141 0.34 24.51 -13.19
N LYS A 142 0.17 23.22 -13.46
CA LYS A 142 -0.71 22.77 -14.56
C LYS A 142 -2.17 23.08 -14.24
N PRO A 143 -2.98 23.48 -15.24
CA PRO A 143 -4.39 23.84 -15.00
C PRO A 143 -5.23 22.64 -14.51
N TYR A 144 -4.83 21.42 -14.85
CA TYR A 144 -5.52 20.19 -14.46
C TYR A 144 -5.19 19.71 -13.03
N ASN A 145 -4.30 20.39 -12.28
CA ASN A 145 -3.82 19.88 -10.99
C ASN A 145 -4.96 19.62 -9.99
N PHE A 146 -5.98 20.50 -9.93
CA PHE A 146 -7.11 20.32 -9.01
C PHE A 146 -8.02 19.17 -9.43
N ILE A 147 -8.32 19.08 -10.72
CA ILE A 147 -9.16 18.01 -11.28
C ILE A 147 -8.49 16.65 -11.05
N LEU A 148 -7.17 16.57 -11.26
CA LEU A 148 -6.40 15.36 -11.02
C LEU A 148 -6.45 14.94 -9.54
N GLN A 149 -6.20 15.87 -8.61
CA GLN A 149 -6.29 15.60 -7.17
C GLN A 149 -7.69 15.13 -6.76
N PHE A 150 -8.73 15.80 -7.27
CA PHE A 150 -10.12 15.41 -7.00
C PHE A 150 -10.43 13.99 -7.52
N ALA A 151 -10.01 13.68 -8.74
CA ALA A 151 -10.23 12.36 -9.34
C ALA A 151 -9.52 11.25 -8.55
N ILE A 152 -8.27 11.48 -8.13
CA ILE A 152 -7.51 10.52 -7.30
C ILE A 152 -8.19 10.33 -5.94
N SER A 153 -8.55 11.42 -5.25
CA SER A 153 -9.24 11.33 -3.95
C SER A 153 -10.56 10.58 -4.05
N LEU A 154 -11.32 10.77 -5.14
CA LEU A 154 -12.56 10.06 -5.37
C LEU A 154 -12.33 8.56 -5.63
N GLY A 155 -11.30 8.22 -6.40
CA GLY A 155 -10.87 6.84 -6.62
C GLY A 155 -10.50 6.14 -5.31
N GLN A 156 -9.65 6.77 -4.50
CA GLN A 156 -9.23 6.27 -3.18
C GLN A 156 -10.43 6.07 -2.25
N LEU A 157 -11.36 7.03 -2.20
CA LEU A 157 -12.57 6.92 -1.40
C LEU A 157 -13.47 5.77 -1.87
N TYR A 158 -13.61 5.60 -3.19
CA TYR A 158 -14.38 4.51 -3.77
C TYR A 158 -13.73 3.15 -3.47
N GLY A 159 -12.43 3.00 -3.69
CA GLY A 159 -11.67 1.79 -3.36
C GLY A 159 -11.79 1.42 -1.89
N LEU A 160 -11.66 2.40 -1.00
CA LEU A 160 -11.84 2.21 0.44
C LEU A 160 -13.26 1.75 0.80
N ALA A 161 -14.29 2.35 0.17
CA ALA A 161 -15.67 1.96 0.38
C ALA A 161 -15.90 0.51 -0.09
N VAL A 162 -15.43 0.15 -1.29
CA VAL A 162 -15.52 -1.22 -1.82
C VAL A 162 -14.83 -2.22 -0.89
N TYR A 163 -13.62 -1.90 -0.42
CA TYR A 163 -12.86 -2.74 0.50
C TYR A 163 -13.62 -3.05 1.80
N PHE A 164 -14.16 -2.03 2.46
CA PHE A 164 -14.90 -2.22 3.71
C PHE A 164 -16.27 -2.84 3.51
N ILE A 165 -16.98 -2.50 2.43
CA ILE A 165 -18.27 -3.12 2.09
C ILE A 165 -18.06 -4.61 1.82
N ALA A 166 -17.04 -4.99 1.03
CA ALA A 166 -16.71 -6.40 0.78
C ALA A 166 -16.42 -7.14 2.10
N SER A 167 -15.61 -6.55 2.98
CA SER A 167 -15.31 -7.12 4.31
C SER A 167 -16.57 -7.33 5.15
N TYR A 168 -17.49 -6.36 5.12
CA TYR A 168 -18.75 -6.44 5.86
C TYR A 168 -19.65 -7.56 5.30
N LEU A 169 -19.76 -7.67 3.98
CA LEU A 169 -20.59 -8.66 3.30
C LEU A 169 -20.07 -10.09 3.45
N GLU A 170 -18.76 -10.28 3.46
CA GLU A 170 -18.10 -11.58 3.73
C GLU A 170 -18.29 -12.04 5.19
N GLY A 171 -18.76 -11.14 6.04
CA GLY A 171 -19.00 -11.38 7.45
C GLY A 171 -17.72 -11.21 8.24
N VAL A 172 -17.63 -10.06 8.93
CA VAL A 172 -16.56 -9.67 9.88
C VAL A 172 -16.26 -10.75 10.96
N GLY A 173 -17.07 -11.81 11.04
CA GLY A 173 -17.02 -12.90 12.02
C GLY A 173 -17.14 -14.34 11.49
N ARG A 174 -16.90 -14.65 10.20
CA ARG A 174 -16.53 -16.04 9.81
C ARG A 174 -15.01 -16.25 9.91
N ARG A 175 -14.48 -15.77 11.03
CA ARG A 175 -13.09 -15.82 11.45
C ARG A 175 -12.81 -17.10 12.21
#